data_AF-A0A7L3HV33-F1
#
_entry.id   AF-A0A7L3HV33-F1
#
_cell.length_a   1.000
_cell.length_b   1.000
_cell.length_c   1.000
_cell.angle_alpha   90.00
_cell.angle_beta   90.00
_cell.angle_gamma   90.00
#
_symmetry.space_group_name_H-M   'P 1'
#
loop_
_entity.id
_entity.type
_entity.pdbx_description
1 polymer ?
#
loop_
_entity_poly.entity_id
_entity_poly.type
_entity_poly.pdbx_seq_one_letter_code
_entity_poly.pdbx_strand_id
1 'polypeptide(L)'
;QLKDLLHYYYPIEIDPNRTLEEKRPLMVEWWTKAHELLVQQKIHKDDIAQIVRESEAMLRYGHREFFDQLHKNNIPLFIFSAGVGDILEEIIRQANVFYSNVNVVSNYMDFNDDGVLTHFKGPLIHTYNKNNSVLQGTGYFQQLSTRTSIILLGDSMGDLTMADGVPSVENILKIGFLNDKVEERRGKYLDSYDIVLESDETLDVVNGILRYILTE
;
A
#
# COMPACT_ATOMS: atom_id res chain seq x y z
N GLN A 1 4.95 7.90 -22.22
CA GLN A 1 5.24 6.48 -21.92
C GLN A 1 4.55 6.03 -20.63
N LEU A 2 4.96 6.45 -19.42
CA LEU A 2 4.26 6.03 -18.18
C LEU A 2 2.77 6.43 -18.15
N LYS A 3 2.45 7.66 -18.60
CA LYS A 3 1.05 8.12 -18.75
C LYS A 3 0.24 7.25 -19.72
N ASP A 4 0.87 6.75 -20.78
CA ASP A 4 0.20 5.90 -21.78
C ASP A 4 -0.08 4.50 -21.20
N LEU A 5 0.85 3.95 -20.41
CA LEU A 5 0.61 2.72 -19.66
C LEU A 5 -0.56 2.90 -18.69
N LEU A 6 -0.58 3.99 -17.92
CA LEU A 6 -1.68 4.29 -17.00
C LEU A 6 -3.02 4.36 -17.74
N HIS A 7 -3.11 5.12 -18.83
CA HIS A 7 -4.35 5.24 -19.61
C HIS A 7 -4.85 3.91 -20.18
N TYR A 8 -3.94 2.98 -20.50
CA TYR A 8 -4.32 1.67 -21.02
C TYR A 8 -4.73 0.68 -19.93
N TYR A 9 -3.91 0.53 -18.88
CA TYR A 9 -4.08 -0.53 -17.88
C TYR A 9 -5.01 -0.17 -16.73
N TYR A 10 -5.09 1.10 -16.32
CA TYR A 10 -5.93 1.50 -15.19
C TYR A 10 -7.43 1.23 -15.41
N PRO A 11 -8.02 1.51 -16.59
CA PRO A 11 -9.40 1.13 -16.86
C PRO A 11 -9.66 -0.38 -16.73
N ILE A 12 -8.65 -1.21 -17.07
CA ILE A 12 -8.72 -2.68 -16.96
C ILE A 12 -8.64 -3.11 -15.49
N GLU A 13 -7.76 -2.48 -14.71
CA GLU A 13 -7.64 -2.70 -13.26
C GLU A 13 -9.00 -2.47 -12.59
N ILE A 14 -9.63 -1.33 -12.82
CA ILE A 14 -10.87 -1.00 -12.10
C ILE A 14 -12.15 -1.59 -12.74
N ASP A 15 -12.05 -2.28 -13.87
CA ASP A 15 -13.21 -2.81 -14.62
C ASP A 15 -14.02 -3.83 -13.78
N PRO A 16 -15.27 -3.54 -13.36
CA PRO A 16 -16.03 -4.47 -12.54
C PRO A 16 -16.44 -5.76 -13.29
N ASN A 17 -16.40 -5.76 -14.62
CA ASN A 17 -16.87 -6.85 -15.46
C ASN A 17 -15.78 -7.89 -15.79
N ARG A 18 -14.51 -7.58 -15.49
CA ARG A 18 -13.39 -8.51 -15.69
C ARG A 18 -13.09 -9.29 -14.42
N THR A 19 -12.82 -10.58 -14.60
CA THR A 19 -12.41 -11.47 -13.53
C THR A 19 -10.99 -11.17 -13.05
N LEU A 20 -10.64 -11.62 -11.84
CA LEU A 20 -9.28 -11.51 -11.34
C LEU A 20 -8.27 -12.30 -12.18
N GLU A 21 -8.68 -13.43 -12.74
CA GLU A 21 -7.84 -14.27 -13.60
C GLU A 21 -7.43 -13.54 -14.88
N GLU A 22 -8.35 -12.78 -15.50
CA GLU A 22 -8.06 -11.96 -16.66
C GLU A 22 -7.17 -10.75 -16.33
N LYS A 23 -7.36 -10.15 -15.15
CA LYS A 23 -6.64 -8.92 -14.75
C LYS A 23 -5.21 -9.18 -14.30
N ARG A 24 -4.96 -10.26 -13.56
CA ARG A 24 -3.64 -10.58 -12.98
C ARG A 24 -2.49 -10.51 -13.99
N PRO A 25 -2.51 -11.22 -15.13
CA PRO A 25 -1.41 -11.17 -16.09
C PRO A 25 -1.19 -9.77 -16.67
N LEU A 26 -2.27 -8.98 -16.84
CA LEU A 26 -2.20 -7.61 -17.34
C LEU A 26 -1.58 -6.66 -16.31
N MET A 27 -1.82 -6.87 -15.01
CA MET A 27 -1.16 -6.10 -13.96
C MET A 27 0.33 -6.42 -13.86
N VAL A 28 0.71 -7.69 -14.04
CA VAL A 28 2.12 -8.09 -14.14
C VAL A 28 2.78 -7.39 -15.32
N GLU A 29 2.14 -7.42 -16.49
CA GLU A 29 2.66 -6.75 -17.69
C GLU A 29 2.81 -5.23 -17.48
N TRP A 30 1.79 -4.58 -16.90
CA TRP A 30 1.83 -3.14 -16.63
C TRP A 30 2.99 -2.76 -15.73
N TRP A 31 3.11 -3.39 -14.57
CA TRP A 31 4.16 -3.10 -13.60
C TRP A 31 5.55 -3.43 -14.15
N THR A 32 5.69 -4.52 -14.91
CA THR A 32 6.96 -4.87 -15.58
C THR A 32 7.39 -3.76 -16.53
N LYS A 33 6.49 -3.31 -17.42
CA LYS A 33 6.78 -2.21 -18.36
C LYS A 33 7.07 -0.90 -17.63
N ALA A 34 6.33 -0.59 -16.56
CA ALA A 34 6.55 0.61 -15.78
C ALA A 34 7.94 0.60 -15.12
N HIS A 35 8.34 -0.51 -14.52
CA HIS A 35 9.67 -0.68 -13.92
C HIS A 35 10.80 -0.60 -14.96
N GLU A 36 10.63 -1.22 -16.13
CA GLU A 36 11.61 -1.12 -17.23
C GLU A 36 11.81 0.33 -17.69
N LEU A 37 10.74 1.11 -17.79
CA LEU A 37 10.82 2.53 -18.14
C LEU A 37 11.55 3.35 -17.08
N LEU A 38 11.36 3.05 -15.79
CA LEU A 38 12.08 3.70 -14.69
C LEU A 38 13.57 3.35 -14.71
N VAL A 39 13.93 2.09 -14.94
CA VAL A 39 15.32 1.65 -15.09
C VAL A 39 16.01 2.39 -16.24
N GLN A 40 15.32 2.58 -17.37
CA GLN A 40 15.85 3.33 -18.52
C GLN A 40 16.19 4.79 -18.20
N GLN A 41 15.58 5.39 -17.16
CA GLN A 41 15.89 6.76 -16.75
C GLN A 41 17.22 6.88 -15.97
N LYS A 42 17.85 5.76 -15.59
CA LYS A 42 19.11 5.74 -14.83
C LYS A 42 19.02 6.55 -13.53
N ILE A 43 17.94 6.37 -12.79
CA ILE A 43 17.70 7.06 -11.51
C ILE A 43 18.85 6.74 -10.56
N HIS A 44 19.47 7.77 -9.98
CA HIS A 44 20.48 7.60 -8.96
C HIS A 44 19.83 7.54 -7.57
N LYS A 45 20.34 6.66 -6.70
CA LYS A 45 19.80 6.47 -5.34
C LYS A 45 19.79 7.77 -4.54
N ASP A 46 20.83 8.58 -4.68
CA ASP A 46 20.98 9.83 -3.93
C ASP A 46 19.96 10.91 -4.35
N ASP A 47 19.35 10.77 -5.54
CA ASP A 47 18.36 11.71 -6.03
C ASP A 47 16.97 11.48 -5.41
N ILE A 48 16.71 10.29 -4.82
CA ILE A 48 15.38 9.92 -4.29
C ILE A 48 14.85 10.96 -3.31
N ALA A 49 15.69 11.41 -2.37
CA ALA A 49 15.28 12.39 -1.37
C ALA A 49 14.87 13.72 -2.01
N GLN A 50 15.57 14.16 -3.06
CA GLN A 50 15.22 15.37 -3.79
C GLN A 50 13.95 15.18 -4.63
N ILE A 51 13.83 14.05 -5.34
CA ILE A 51 12.64 13.70 -6.12
C ILE A 51 11.39 13.75 -5.26
N VAL A 52 11.43 13.18 -4.05
CA VAL A 52 10.30 13.22 -3.13
C VAL A 52 9.99 14.64 -2.65
N ARG A 53 11.02 15.43 -2.30
CA ARG A 53 10.84 16.83 -1.86
C ARG A 53 10.21 17.71 -2.94
N GLU A 54 10.53 17.47 -4.20
CA GLU A 54 10.05 18.25 -5.35
C GLU A 54 8.73 17.71 -5.92
N SER A 55 8.23 16.59 -5.39
CA SER A 55 6.96 15.99 -5.81
C SER A 55 5.75 16.67 -5.16
N GLU A 56 4.56 16.40 -5.71
CA GLU A 56 3.28 16.80 -5.13
C GLU A 56 2.67 15.71 -4.23
N ALA A 57 3.48 14.75 -3.76
CA ALA A 57 3.00 13.66 -2.93
C ALA A 57 2.49 14.17 -1.57
N MET A 58 1.26 13.78 -1.22
CA MET A 58 0.60 14.20 0.01
C MET A 58 0.12 12.99 0.80
N LEU A 59 0.40 12.99 2.11
CA LEU A 59 -0.24 12.06 3.04
C LEU A 59 -1.63 12.60 3.41
N ARG A 60 -2.59 11.69 3.64
CA ARG A 60 -3.94 12.06 4.11
C ARG A 60 -3.89 12.93 5.37
N TYR A 61 -4.87 13.80 5.52
CA TYR A 61 -4.99 14.64 6.71
C TYR A 61 -5.15 13.77 7.97
N GLY A 62 -4.52 14.17 9.08
CA GLY A 62 -4.50 13.37 10.30
C GLY A 62 -3.45 12.24 10.33
N HIS A 63 -2.58 12.10 9.31
CA HIS A 63 -1.52 11.08 9.32
C HIS A 63 -0.60 11.17 10.53
N ARG A 64 -0.17 12.36 10.96
CA ARG A 64 0.71 12.49 12.14
C ARG A 64 0.06 11.87 13.37
N GLU A 65 -1.22 12.18 13.62
CA GLU A 65 -1.97 11.61 14.74
C GLU A 65 -2.07 10.10 14.64
N PHE A 66 -2.31 9.57 13.44
CA PHE A 66 -2.38 8.13 13.19
C PHE A 66 -1.06 7.42 13.54
N PHE A 67 0.05 7.84 12.92
CA PHE A 67 1.36 7.23 13.15
C PHE A 67 1.82 7.39 14.62
N ASP A 68 1.61 8.57 15.22
CA ASP A 68 2.01 8.85 16.59
C ASP A 68 1.26 7.97 17.61
N GLN A 69 -0.05 7.80 17.44
CA GLN A 69 -0.85 6.96 18.33
C GLN A 69 -0.42 5.50 18.28
N LEU A 70 -0.17 4.98 17.08
CA LEU A 70 0.30 3.60 16.89
C LEU A 70 1.68 3.41 17.52
N HIS A 71 2.61 4.35 17.29
CA HIS A 71 3.94 4.27 17.88
C HIS A 71 3.91 4.33 19.40
N LYS A 72 3.21 5.31 20.00
CA LYS A 72 3.13 5.49 21.46
C LYS A 72 2.59 4.25 22.17
N ASN A 73 1.66 3.53 21.53
CA ASN A 73 1.04 2.32 22.07
C ASN A 73 1.72 1.02 21.61
N ASN A 74 2.89 1.10 20.96
CA ASN A 74 3.63 -0.07 20.44
C ASN A 74 2.76 -0.99 19.58
N ILE A 75 1.92 -0.40 18.71
CA ILE A 75 1.07 -1.12 17.78
C ILE A 75 1.84 -1.30 16.47
N PRO A 76 2.08 -2.53 16.01
CA PRO A 76 2.72 -2.77 14.73
C PRO A 76 1.91 -2.17 13.58
N LEU A 77 2.53 -1.33 12.76
CA LEU A 77 1.95 -0.84 11.51
C LEU A 77 2.61 -1.57 10.35
N PHE A 78 1.80 -2.30 9.58
CA PHE A 78 2.25 -2.98 8.38
C PHE A 78 1.74 -2.28 7.13
N ILE A 79 2.65 -1.72 6.34
CA ILE A 79 2.34 -1.04 5.09
C ILE A 79 2.66 -2.01 3.94
N PHE A 80 1.62 -2.52 3.30
CA PHE A 80 1.75 -3.45 2.17
C PHE A 80 1.38 -2.77 0.86
N SER A 81 2.39 -2.33 0.12
CA SER A 81 2.24 -1.45 -1.04
C SER A 81 2.67 -2.13 -2.33
N ALA A 82 1.84 -2.03 -3.37
CA ALA A 82 2.21 -2.41 -4.73
C ALA A 82 3.02 -1.30 -5.45
N GLY A 83 3.26 -0.16 -4.78
CA GLY A 83 4.07 0.94 -5.31
C GLY A 83 5.57 0.68 -5.24
N VAL A 84 6.33 1.78 -5.20
CA VAL A 84 7.80 1.77 -5.09
C VAL A 84 8.20 1.99 -3.63
N GLY A 85 8.88 1.02 -3.03
CA GLY A 85 9.24 1.00 -1.61
C GLY A 85 10.16 2.15 -1.20
N ASP A 86 11.22 2.42 -1.96
CA ASP A 86 12.19 3.47 -1.65
C ASP A 86 11.55 4.87 -1.63
N ILE A 87 10.60 5.11 -2.55
CA ILE A 87 9.83 6.37 -2.60
C ILE A 87 8.87 6.46 -1.41
N LEU A 88 8.16 5.37 -1.10
CA LEU A 88 7.23 5.32 0.03
C LEU A 88 7.95 5.62 1.34
N GLU A 89 9.05 4.92 1.60
CA GLU A 89 9.86 5.10 2.81
C GLU A 89 10.38 6.52 2.93
N GLU A 90 10.84 7.11 1.82
CA GLU A 90 11.33 8.48 1.82
C GLU A 90 10.21 9.49 2.11
N ILE A 91 8.99 9.29 1.58
CA ILE A 91 7.82 10.12 1.89
C ILE A 91 7.54 10.12 3.41
N ILE A 92 7.43 8.94 4.02
CA ILE A 92 7.12 8.84 5.46
C ILE A 92 8.30 9.26 6.35
N ARG A 93 9.55 9.15 5.86
CA ARG A 93 10.75 9.66 6.52
C ARG A 93 10.77 11.18 6.55
N GLN A 94 10.54 11.83 5.42
CA GLN A 94 10.48 13.30 5.34
C GLN A 94 9.27 13.87 6.11
N ALA A 95 8.18 13.12 6.21
CA ALA A 95 7.06 13.46 7.08
C ALA A 95 7.37 13.29 8.58
N ASN A 96 8.52 12.72 8.95
CA ASN A 96 8.93 12.40 10.33
C ASN A 96 7.96 11.43 11.04
N VAL A 97 7.43 10.43 10.32
CA VAL A 97 6.52 9.42 10.87
C VAL A 97 6.97 7.98 10.63
N PHE A 98 8.19 7.79 10.09
CA PHE A 98 8.77 6.47 9.91
C PHE A 98 9.36 5.93 11.21
N TYR A 99 8.47 5.50 12.11
CA TYR A 99 8.80 4.97 13.42
C TYR A 99 9.22 3.50 13.39
N SER A 100 9.83 3.02 14.47
CA SER A 100 10.35 1.64 14.57
C SER A 100 9.28 0.55 14.56
N ASN A 101 8.01 0.90 14.82
CA ASN A 101 6.88 -0.02 14.73
C ASN A 101 6.32 -0.14 13.31
N VAL A 102 6.82 0.64 12.35
CA VAL A 102 6.39 0.63 10.95
C VAL A 102 7.22 -0.36 10.15
N ASN A 103 6.55 -1.30 9.49
CA ASN A 103 7.17 -2.28 8.60
C ASN A 103 6.58 -2.11 7.21
N VAL A 104 7.44 -2.02 6.20
CA VAL A 104 7.05 -1.80 4.81
C VAL A 104 7.38 -3.03 3.98
N VAL A 105 6.42 -3.48 3.18
CA VAL A 105 6.63 -4.47 2.11
C VAL A 105 6.14 -3.86 0.81
N SER A 106 7.06 -3.71 -0.14
CA SER A 106 6.80 -3.07 -1.43
C SER A 106 7.82 -3.46 -2.50
N ASN A 107 7.69 -2.92 -3.71
CA ASN A 107 8.67 -3.15 -4.77
C ASN A 107 9.87 -2.22 -4.55
N TYR A 108 10.97 -2.77 -4.05
CA TYR A 108 12.19 -2.00 -3.81
C TYR A 108 13.07 -1.96 -5.06
N MET A 109 13.68 -0.81 -5.30
CA MET A 109 14.71 -0.60 -6.29
C MET A 109 15.99 -1.39 -5.91
N ASP A 110 16.73 -1.81 -6.93
CA ASP A 110 18.07 -2.34 -6.78
C ASP A 110 19.07 -1.55 -7.60
N PHE A 111 20.14 -1.13 -6.93
CA PHE A 111 21.13 -0.18 -7.44
C PHE A 111 22.47 -0.91 -7.64
N ASN A 112 23.21 -0.54 -8.69
CA ASN A 112 24.57 -1.03 -8.87
C ASN A 112 25.57 -0.31 -7.94
N ASP A 113 26.85 -0.68 -8.04
CA ASP A 113 27.94 -0.08 -7.25
C ASP A 113 28.08 1.44 -7.46
N ASP A 114 27.67 1.94 -8.63
CA ASP A 114 27.64 3.36 -8.96
C ASP A 114 26.37 4.08 -8.49
N GLY A 115 25.49 3.41 -7.72
CA GLY A 115 24.26 4.01 -7.19
C GLY A 115 23.13 4.18 -8.20
N VAL A 116 23.24 3.60 -9.40
CA VAL A 116 22.24 3.72 -10.49
C VAL A 116 21.26 2.55 -10.45
N LEU A 117 19.96 2.85 -10.58
CA LEU A 117 18.88 1.87 -10.67
C LEU A 117 19.12 0.90 -11.84
N THR A 118 19.12 -0.39 -11.55
CA THR A 118 19.29 -1.45 -12.57
C THR A 118 18.06 -2.34 -12.71
N HIS A 119 17.35 -2.62 -11.63
CA HIS A 119 16.13 -3.43 -11.63
C HIS A 119 15.35 -3.23 -10.32
N PHE A 120 14.22 -3.91 -10.18
CA PHE A 120 13.46 -3.99 -8.94
C PHE A 120 13.62 -5.37 -8.32
N LYS A 121 13.74 -5.41 -6.99
CA LYS A 121 13.86 -6.64 -6.22
C LYS A 121 12.56 -7.44 -6.30
N GLY A 122 12.70 -8.75 -6.48
CA GLY A 122 11.57 -9.68 -6.49
C GLY A 122 11.16 -10.12 -5.07
N PRO A 123 9.94 -10.66 -4.92
CA PRO A 123 8.91 -10.82 -5.97
C PRO A 123 8.18 -9.51 -6.30
N LEU A 124 7.66 -9.38 -7.52
CA LEU A 124 6.81 -8.25 -7.93
C LEU A 124 5.51 -8.25 -7.13
N ILE A 125 5.14 -7.09 -6.59
CA ILE A 125 3.88 -6.83 -5.90
C ILE A 125 3.04 -5.92 -6.81
N HIS A 126 1.82 -6.35 -7.10
CA HIS A 126 0.82 -5.60 -7.85
C HIS A 126 -0.53 -5.68 -7.13
N THR A 127 -1.53 -4.92 -7.59
CA THR A 127 -2.82 -4.78 -6.90
C THR A 127 -3.48 -6.12 -6.53
N TYR A 128 -3.33 -7.19 -7.32
CA TYR A 128 -4.04 -8.47 -7.13
C TYR A 128 -3.22 -9.63 -6.58
N ASN A 129 -2.02 -9.38 -6.08
CA ASN A 129 -1.21 -10.39 -5.40
C ASN A 129 -0.79 -9.99 -3.98
N LYS A 130 -1.41 -8.96 -3.40
CA LYS A 130 -1.25 -8.56 -2.00
C LYS A 130 -1.89 -9.57 -1.04
N ASN A 131 -1.27 -10.73 -0.92
CA ASN A 131 -1.72 -11.82 -0.05
C ASN A 131 -0.51 -12.53 0.55
N ASN A 132 -0.77 -13.60 1.30
CA ASN A 132 0.27 -14.35 2.00
C ASN A 132 1.38 -14.88 1.07
N SER A 133 1.11 -15.11 -0.23
CA SER A 133 2.13 -15.64 -1.15
C SER A 133 3.36 -14.75 -1.29
N VAL A 134 3.20 -13.43 -1.14
CA VAL A 134 4.31 -12.45 -1.15
C VAL A 134 5.07 -12.45 0.18
N LEU A 135 4.41 -12.83 1.26
CA LEU A 135 4.92 -12.71 2.63
C LEU A 135 5.51 -14.03 3.16
N GLN A 136 5.36 -15.13 2.41
CA GLN A 136 6.01 -16.40 2.68
C GLN A 136 7.53 -16.22 2.81
N GLY A 137 8.08 -16.63 3.95
CA GLY A 137 9.52 -16.58 4.24
C GLY A 137 10.02 -15.30 4.91
N THR A 138 9.19 -14.26 5.06
CA THR A 138 9.60 -12.99 5.73
C THR A 138 9.64 -13.10 7.26
N GLY A 139 9.05 -14.16 7.84
CA GLY A 139 8.92 -14.33 9.30
C GLY A 139 8.03 -13.28 9.99
N TYR A 140 7.54 -12.28 9.27
CA TYR A 140 6.86 -11.12 9.84
C TYR A 140 5.57 -11.51 10.57
N PHE A 141 4.71 -12.31 9.92
CA PHE A 141 3.47 -12.76 10.57
C PHE A 141 3.69 -13.70 11.76
N GLN A 142 4.86 -14.33 11.88
CA GLN A 142 5.19 -15.10 13.09
C GLN A 142 5.35 -14.17 14.30
N GLN A 143 5.86 -12.95 14.09
CA GLN A 143 5.99 -11.93 15.14
C GLN A 143 4.64 -11.32 15.54
N LEU A 144 3.64 -11.41 14.65
CA LEU A 144 2.27 -10.95 14.89
C LEU A 144 1.33 -12.04 15.43
N SER A 145 1.84 -13.24 15.72
CA SER A 145 1.04 -14.39 16.15
C SER A 145 0.22 -14.16 17.44
N THR A 146 0.59 -13.18 18.26
CA THR A 146 -0.11 -12.81 19.49
C THR A 146 -1.17 -11.72 19.29
N ARG A 147 -1.27 -11.12 18.09
CA ARG A 147 -2.21 -10.03 17.77
C ARG A 147 -3.42 -10.59 17.03
N THR A 148 -4.57 -10.59 17.69
CA THR A 148 -5.79 -11.20 17.14
C THR A 148 -6.79 -10.22 16.54
N SER A 149 -6.60 -8.92 16.78
CA SER A 149 -7.46 -7.84 16.26
C SER A 149 -6.73 -7.00 15.22
N ILE A 150 -7.34 -6.78 14.06
CA ILE A 150 -6.77 -6.07 12.91
C ILE A 150 -7.69 -4.94 12.47
N ILE A 151 -7.09 -3.78 12.18
CA ILE A 151 -7.71 -2.74 11.36
C ILE A 151 -7.01 -2.76 10.00
N LEU A 152 -7.76 -3.04 8.94
CA LEU A 152 -7.28 -3.07 7.56
C LEU A 152 -7.75 -1.81 6.85
N LEU A 153 -6.81 -1.04 6.30
CA LEU A 153 -7.07 0.14 5.48
C LEU A 153 -6.67 -0.18 4.04
N GLY A 154 -7.57 0.03 3.08
CA GLY A 154 -7.31 -0.21 1.67
C GLY A 154 -8.10 0.74 0.77
N ASP A 155 -7.69 0.86 -0.48
CA ASP A 155 -8.37 1.69 -1.48
C ASP A 155 -8.75 0.90 -2.74
N SER A 156 -8.36 -0.38 -2.80
CA SER A 156 -8.66 -1.29 -3.90
C SER A 156 -9.32 -2.58 -3.40
N MET A 157 -9.92 -3.35 -4.30
CA MET A 157 -10.42 -4.69 -3.96
C MET A 157 -9.29 -5.69 -3.64
N GLY A 158 -8.08 -5.41 -4.11
CA GLY A 158 -6.91 -6.27 -3.88
C GLY A 158 -6.31 -6.14 -2.49
N ASP A 159 -6.65 -5.05 -1.77
CA ASP A 159 -6.17 -4.83 -0.40
C ASP A 159 -6.89 -5.71 0.63
N LEU A 160 -8.07 -6.23 0.29
CA LEU A 160 -8.87 -7.07 1.18
C LEU A 160 -8.17 -8.36 1.62
N THR A 161 -7.16 -8.81 0.87
CA THR A 161 -6.37 -10.02 1.12
C THR A 161 -5.06 -9.75 1.88
N MET A 162 -4.77 -8.49 2.25
CA MET A 162 -3.51 -8.15 2.93
C MET A 162 -3.35 -8.83 4.29
N ALA A 163 -4.46 -9.19 4.94
CA ALA A 163 -4.48 -9.87 6.23
C ALA A 163 -4.46 -11.42 6.12
N ASP A 164 -4.49 -12.01 4.92
CA ASP A 164 -4.60 -13.47 4.72
C ASP A 164 -3.43 -14.27 5.33
N GLY A 165 -2.29 -13.62 5.54
CA GLY A 165 -1.11 -14.25 6.15
C GLY A 165 -1.09 -14.25 7.69
N VAL A 166 -2.06 -13.57 8.34
CA VAL A 166 -2.11 -13.52 9.80
C VAL A 166 -2.71 -14.82 10.35
N PRO A 167 -1.99 -15.58 11.20
CA PRO A 167 -2.38 -16.95 11.56
C PRO A 167 -3.59 -17.04 12.51
N SER A 168 -3.91 -16.00 13.27
CA SER A 168 -4.92 -16.06 14.34
C SER A 168 -5.71 -14.76 14.43
N VAL A 169 -6.55 -14.50 13.43
CA VAL A 169 -7.44 -13.33 13.40
C VAL A 169 -8.75 -13.67 14.10
N GLU A 170 -9.04 -13.00 15.21
CA GLU A 170 -10.33 -13.05 15.90
C GLU A 170 -11.27 -11.94 15.40
N ASN A 171 -10.75 -10.71 15.27
CA ASN A 171 -11.50 -9.55 14.83
C ASN A 171 -10.77 -8.84 13.70
N ILE A 172 -11.48 -8.47 12.64
CA ILE A 172 -10.95 -7.64 11.57
C ILE A 172 -11.98 -6.57 11.20
N LEU A 173 -11.55 -5.31 11.20
CA LEU A 173 -12.33 -4.18 10.71
C LEU A 173 -11.69 -3.68 9.41
N LYS A 174 -12.43 -3.70 8.31
CA LYS A 174 -11.97 -3.29 6.98
C LYS A 174 -12.55 -1.93 6.63
N ILE A 175 -11.68 -0.95 6.41
CA ILE A 175 -12.03 0.42 6.03
C ILE A 175 -11.51 0.68 4.61
N GLY A 176 -12.43 0.96 3.69
CA GLY A 176 -12.16 1.13 2.27
C GLY A 176 -12.29 2.60 1.83
N PHE A 177 -11.23 3.16 1.25
CA PHE A 177 -11.27 4.47 0.61
C PHE A 177 -11.73 4.33 -0.85
N LEU A 178 -12.89 4.90 -1.17
CA LEU A 178 -13.43 4.91 -2.53
C LEU A 178 -13.20 6.30 -3.15
N ASN A 179 -12.07 6.45 -3.84
CA ASN A 179 -11.63 7.75 -4.38
C ASN A 179 -12.03 8.01 -5.85
N ASP A 180 -12.25 6.96 -6.64
CA ASP A 180 -12.48 7.06 -8.09
C ASP A 180 -13.64 6.18 -8.54
N LYS A 181 -14.38 6.65 -9.54
CA LYS A 181 -15.61 6.04 -10.08
C LYS A 181 -16.59 5.62 -8.98
N VAL A 182 -16.84 6.53 -8.05
CA VAL A 182 -17.61 6.29 -6.82
C VAL A 182 -18.94 5.60 -7.12
N GLU A 183 -19.77 6.16 -8.00
CA GLU A 183 -21.09 5.60 -8.33
C GLU A 183 -21.01 4.17 -8.91
N GLU A 184 -20.04 3.90 -9.79
CA GLU A 184 -19.88 2.58 -10.44
C GLU A 184 -19.36 1.52 -9.47
N ARG A 185 -18.54 1.91 -8.49
CA ARG A 185 -17.82 1.00 -7.58
C ARG A 185 -18.46 0.88 -6.20
N ARG A 186 -19.35 1.80 -5.81
CA ARG A 186 -19.99 1.87 -4.49
C ARG A 186 -20.55 0.52 -4.05
N GLY A 187 -21.37 -0.13 -4.90
CA GLY A 187 -22.00 -1.40 -4.55
C GLY A 187 -20.99 -2.46 -4.14
N LYS A 188 -19.94 -2.65 -4.93
CA LYS A 188 -18.89 -3.63 -4.66
C LYS A 188 -18.08 -3.32 -3.39
N TYR A 189 -17.87 -2.04 -3.08
CA TYR A 189 -17.19 -1.61 -1.86
C TYR A 189 -18.05 -1.88 -0.63
N LEU A 190 -19.34 -1.53 -0.67
CA LEU A 190 -20.28 -1.79 0.42
C LEU A 190 -20.45 -3.29 0.70
N ASP A 191 -20.32 -4.14 -0.32
CA ASP A 191 -20.37 -5.61 -0.15
C ASP A 191 -19.10 -6.19 0.49
N SER A 192 -17.98 -5.46 0.48
CA SER A 192 -16.64 -6.02 0.77
C SER A 192 -15.89 -5.37 1.94
N TYR A 193 -16.18 -4.10 2.22
CA TYR A 193 -15.60 -3.31 3.31
C TYR A 193 -16.66 -3.03 4.37
N ASP A 194 -16.28 -3.06 5.65
CA ASP A 194 -17.19 -2.77 6.76
C ASP A 194 -17.52 -1.27 6.85
N ILE A 195 -16.56 -0.42 6.50
CA ILE A 195 -16.71 1.03 6.42
C ILE A 195 -16.19 1.50 5.07
N VAL A 196 -16.99 2.25 4.32
CA VAL A 196 -16.60 2.85 3.04
C VAL A 196 -16.54 4.37 3.18
N LEU A 197 -15.40 4.96 2.82
CA LEU A 197 -15.15 6.40 2.85
C LEU A 197 -15.08 6.91 1.42
N GLU A 198 -16.12 7.62 0.97
CA GLU A 198 -16.22 8.15 -0.40
C GLU A 198 -15.53 9.51 -0.51
N SER A 199 -14.52 9.61 -1.38
CA SER A 199 -13.77 10.85 -1.64
C SER A 199 -13.24 11.54 -0.36
N ASP A 200 -12.92 10.76 0.68
CA ASP A 200 -12.39 11.27 1.94
C ASP A 200 -10.86 11.39 1.87
N GLU A 201 -10.34 12.59 2.14
CA GLU A 201 -8.91 12.89 2.15
C GLU A 201 -8.25 12.80 3.55
N THR A 202 -8.98 12.31 4.54
CA THR A 202 -8.59 12.27 5.95
C THR A 202 -8.37 10.85 6.49
N LEU A 203 -7.81 10.76 7.70
CA LEU A 203 -7.77 9.55 8.52
C LEU A 203 -8.66 9.71 9.77
N ASP A 204 -9.64 10.62 9.76
CA ASP A 204 -10.39 10.99 10.95
C ASP A 204 -11.21 9.82 11.53
N VAL A 205 -11.77 8.98 10.65
CA VAL A 205 -12.53 7.79 11.06
C VAL A 205 -11.65 6.78 11.79
N VAL A 206 -10.50 6.40 11.21
CA VAL A 206 -9.59 5.46 11.87
C VAL A 206 -8.95 6.06 13.12
N ASN A 207 -8.60 7.34 13.11
CA ASN A 207 -8.11 8.03 14.30
C ASN A 207 -9.18 8.07 15.41
N GLY A 208 -10.45 8.27 15.06
CA GLY A 208 -11.58 8.19 16.00
C GLY A 208 -11.72 6.82 16.64
N ILE A 209 -11.60 5.75 15.85
CA ILE A 209 -11.61 4.37 16.34
C ILE A 209 -10.41 4.11 17.25
N LEU A 210 -9.21 4.49 16.84
CA LEU A 210 -7.99 4.33 17.63
C LEU A 210 -8.07 5.06 18.97
N ARG A 211 -8.55 6.31 18.98
CA ARG A 211 -8.79 7.05 20.23
C ARG A 211 -9.74 6.29 21.15
N TYR A 212 -10.82 5.72 20.62
CA TYR A 212 -11.76 4.96 21.45
C TYR A 212 -11.12 3.72 22.07
N ILE A 213 -10.41 2.91 21.27
CA ILE A 213 -9.88 1.61 21.75
C ILE A 213 -8.55 1.69 22.52
N LEU A 214 -7.82 2.80 22.42
CA LEU A 214 -6.52 2.99 23.09
C LEU A 214 -6.59 3.86 24.35
N THR A 215 -7.75 4.41 24.67
CA THR A 215 -7.95 5.23 25.88
C THR A 215 -8.54 4.42 27.05
N GLU A 216 -8.90 3.16 26.82
CA GLU A 216 -9.17 2.17 27.88
C GLU A 216 -7.88 1.47 28.35
#